data_AF-A0A721MPD0-F1
#
_entry.id   AF-A0A721MPD0-F1
#
_cell.length_a   1.000
_cell.length_b   1.000
_cell.length_c   1.000
_cell.angle_alpha   90.00
_cell.angle_beta   90.00
_cell.angle_gamma   90.00
#
_symmetry.space_group_name_H-M   'P 1'
#
loop_
_entity.id
_entity.type
_entity.pdbx_description
1 polymer ?
#
loop_
_entity_poly.entity_id
_entity_poly.type
_entity_poly.pdbx_seq_one_letter_code
_entity_poly.pdbx_strand_id
1 'polypeptide(L)'
;GIILPGNYKALGNVAERAFKNTADDFVDLASSQRRKHILDGDATGGGHRAGTGKPGKSEFPQSWSDEKIMHVISDIATDPNVSRKAGRGGRTIAEAVKEGINVRVIQESNGDIVSGFPTNVPRNPK
;
A
#
# COMPACT_ATOMS: atom_id res chain seq x y z
N GLY A 1 -29.94 -35.48 -9.76
CA GLY A 1 -30.71 -35.37 -8.51
C GLY A 1 -30.54 -33.97 -7.96
N ILE A 2 -31.63 -33.19 -8.03
CA ILE A 2 -32.08 -32.12 -7.13
C ILE A 2 -31.00 -31.15 -6.56
N ILE A 3 -30.99 -29.93 -7.11
CA ILE A 3 -30.47 -28.72 -6.49
C ILE A 3 -31.30 -28.41 -5.23
N LEU A 4 -30.67 -28.33 -4.06
CA LEU A 4 -31.29 -27.80 -2.83
C LEU A 4 -31.24 -26.26 -2.86
N PRO A 5 -32.37 -25.54 -2.66
CA PRO A 5 -32.38 -24.08 -2.60
C PRO A 5 -31.95 -23.61 -1.20
N GLY A 6 -30.64 -23.57 -0.99
CA GLY A 6 -30.03 -23.00 0.22
C GLY A 6 -29.92 -21.48 0.14
N ASN A 7 -30.99 -20.80 0.55
CA ASN A 7 -31.08 -19.40 1.02
C ASN A 7 -29.85 -18.48 0.77
N TYR A 8 -29.76 -17.91 -0.43
CA TYR A 8 -28.72 -16.97 -0.87
C TYR A 8 -28.73 -15.62 -0.13
N LYS A 9 -29.70 -15.35 0.75
CA LYS A 9 -29.79 -14.08 1.50
C LYS A 9 -28.77 -13.94 2.63
N ALA A 10 -28.27 -15.04 3.20
CA ALA A 10 -27.32 -14.97 4.31
C ALA A 10 -25.90 -14.66 3.84
N LEU A 11 -25.46 -15.20 2.69
CA LEU A 11 -24.11 -14.99 2.14
C LEU A 11 -23.89 -13.56 1.63
N GLY A 12 -24.92 -12.89 1.14
CA GLY A 12 -24.83 -11.49 0.70
C GLY A 12 -24.42 -10.54 1.83
N ASN A 13 -25.01 -10.70 3.02
CA ASN A 13 -24.77 -9.79 4.14
C ASN A 13 -23.41 -10.00 4.84
N VAL A 14 -22.87 -11.24 4.85
CA VAL A 14 -21.55 -11.50 5.44
C VAL A 14 -20.43 -11.08 4.49
N ALA A 15 -20.59 -11.34 3.19
CA ALA A 15 -19.64 -10.87 2.18
C ALA A 15 -19.64 -9.34 2.07
N GLU A 16 -20.81 -8.68 2.06
CA GLU A 16 -20.90 -7.22 2.08
C GLU A 16 -20.36 -6.61 3.38
N ARG A 17 -20.60 -7.22 4.55
CA ARG A 17 -20.01 -6.74 5.82
C ARG A 17 -18.50 -6.95 5.89
N ALA A 18 -17.99 -8.08 5.39
CA ALA A 18 -16.56 -8.34 5.33
C ALA A 18 -15.87 -7.35 4.37
N PHE A 19 -16.48 -7.05 3.23
CA PHE A 19 -15.97 -6.02 2.30
C PHE A 19 -16.08 -4.59 2.86
N LYS A 20 -17.16 -4.26 3.60
CA LYS A 20 -17.30 -2.95 4.26
C LYS A 20 -16.32 -2.76 5.41
N ASN A 21 -16.13 -3.76 6.27
CA ASN A 21 -15.15 -3.67 7.36
C ASN A 21 -13.72 -3.50 6.82
N THR A 22 -13.37 -4.06 5.66
CA THR A 22 -12.03 -3.83 5.11
C THR A 22 -11.83 -2.42 4.56
N ALA A 23 -12.87 -1.76 4.03
CA ALA A 23 -12.74 -0.42 3.45
C ALA A 23 -12.81 0.71 4.50
N ASP A 24 -13.62 0.52 5.55
CA ASP A 24 -13.75 1.50 6.64
C ASP A 24 -12.58 1.49 7.64
N ASP A 25 -11.72 0.45 7.60
CA ASP A 25 -10.54 0.31 8.48
C ASP A 25 -9.22 0.77 7.84
N PHE A 26 -9.20 1.12 6.55
CA PHE A 26 -7.97 1.55 5.87
C PHE A 26 -7.56 2.98 6.29
N VAL A 27 -6.52 3.05 7.11
CA VAL A 27 -5.90 4.32 7.53
C VAL A 27 -4.92 4.81 6.47
N ASP A 28 -4.97 6.11 6.13
CA ASP A 28 -3.94 6.79 5.35
C ASP A 28 -3.37 7.98 6.15
N LEU A 29 -2.13 7.84 6.60
CA LEU A 29 -1.42 8.89 7.35
C LEU A 29 -0.65 9.85 6.43
N ALA A 30 -0.60 9.59 5.13
CA ALA A 30 0.10 10.46 4.19
C ALA A 30 -0.76 11.68 3.85
N SER A 31 -0.12 12.83 3.63
CA SER A 31 -0.83 13.98 3.07
C SER A 31 -1.33 13.66 1.65
N SER A 32 -2.38 14.35 1.19
CA SER A 32 -2.93 14.11 -0.16
C SER A 32 -1.89 14.25 -1.28
N GLN A 33 -0.92 15.16 -1.11
CA GLN A 33 0.19 15.30 -2.05
C GLN A 33 1.12 14.08 -2.03
N ARG A 34 1.41 13.52 -0.86
CA ARG A 34 2.24 12.33 -0.70
C ARG A 34 1.53 11.06 -1.18
N ARG A 35 0.23 10.94 -0.92
CA ARG A 35 -0.61 9.88 -1.50
C ARG A 35 -0.52 9.91 -3.03
N LYS A 36 -0.73 11.08 -3.65
CA LYS A 36 -0.59 11.25 -5.11
C LYS A 36 0.81 10.90 -5.60
N HIS A 37 1.86 11.38 -4.92
CA HIS A 37 3.24 11.02 -5.25
C HIS A 37 3.44 9.51 -5.23
N ILE A 38 3.00 8.83 -4.18
CA ILE A 38 3.17 7.38 -4.01
C ILE A 38 2.41 6.62 -5.09
N LEU A 39 1.13 6.91 -5.28
CA LEU A 39 0.26 6.12 -6.16
C LEU A 39 0.45 6.48 -7.63
N ASP A 40 0.36 7.76 -7.99
CA ASP A 40 0.31 8.24 -9.38
C ASP A 40 1.65 8.78 -9.88
N GLY A 41 2.45 9.28 -8.94
CA GLY A 41 3.65 10.04 -9.21
C GLY A 41 3.38 11.53 -9.48
N ASP A 42 4.46 12.29 -9.43
CA ASP A 42 4.49 13.72 -9.72
C ASP A 42 5.82 14.11 -10.41
N ALA A 43 6.09 15.40 -10.53
CA ALA A 43 7.31 15.92 -11.16
C ALA A 43 8.61 15.46 -10.47
N THR A 44 8.54 14.98 -9.23
CA THR A 44 9.69 14.51 -8.43
C THR A 44 9.86 12.99 -8.44
N GLY A 45 8.92 12.24 -9.03
CA GLY A 45 8.99 10.79 -9.17
C GLY A 45 7.75 10.08 -8.65
N GLY A 46 7.94 8.97 -7.93
CA GLY A 46 6.85 8.12 -7.42
C GLY A 46 6.16 7.28 -8.49
N GLY A 47 4.85 7.06 -8.32
CA GLY A 47 4.01 6.29 -9.24
C GLY A 47 4.17 4.78 -9.09
N HIS A 48 3.79 4.26 -7.93
CA HIS A 48 3.96 2.86 -7.54
C HIS A 48 2.65 2.07 -7.55
N ARG A 49 1.51 2.68 -7.88
CA ARG A 49 0.28 1.91 -8.16
C ARG A 49 0.49 1.02 -9.39
N ALA A 50 -0.14 -0.14 -9.40
CA ALA A 50 -0.16 -1.01 -10.57
C ALA A 50 -0.68 -0.27 -11.82
N GLY A 51 0.00 -0.46 -12.95
CA GLY A 51 -0.37 0.10 -14.25
C GLY A 51 0.11 1.53 -14.51
N THR A 52 0.91 2.14 -13.62
CA THR A 52 1.44 3.50 -13.87
C THR A 52 2.52 3.51 -14.96
N GLY A 53 3.23 2.39 -15.14
CA GLY A 53 4.24 2.19 -16.18
C GLY A 53 5.45 3.11 -16.06
N LYS A 54 5.71 3.70 -14.89
CA LYS A 54 6.80 4.69 -14.71
C LYS A 54 8.16 4.03 -14.93
N PRO A 55 8.99 4.48 -15.89
CA PRO A 55 10.27 3.84 -16.21
C PRO A 55 11.20 3.68 -15.01
N GLY A 56 11.74 2.48 -14.82
CA GLY A 56 12.68 2.15 -13.74
C GLY A 56 12.10 2.13 -12.32
N LYS A 57 10.78 2.25 -12.16
CA LYS A 57 10.07 2.12 -10.87
C LYS A 57 9.49 0.72 -10.73
N SER A 58 9.27 0.30 -9.49
CA SER A 58 8.51 -0.91 -9.15
C SER A 58 7.07 -0.54 -8.81
N GLU A 59 6.15 -1.46 -9.01
CA GLU A 59 4.72 -1.24 -8.73
C GLU A 59 4.19 -2.26 -7.73
N PHE A 60 3.24 -1.83 -6.90
CA PHE A 60 2.51 -2.72 -6.01
C PHE A 60 1.69 -3.74 -6.81
N PRO A 61 1.32 -4.89 -6.22
CA PRO A 61 0.49 -5.87 -6.90
C PRO A 61 -0.83 -5.28 -7.38
N GLN A 62 -1.28 -5.69 -8.57
CA GLN A 62 -2.57 -5.25 -9.13
C GLN A 62 -3.77 -5.64 -8.24
N SER A 63 -3.60 -6.63 -7.36
CA SER A 63 -4.63 -7.04 -6.40
C SER A 63 -4.76 -6.09 -5.19
N TRP A 64 -3.84 -5.13 -5.01
CA TRP A 64 -3.92 -4.16 -3.92
C TRP A 64 -4.63 -2.90 -4.40
N SER A 65 -5.69 -2.51 -3.69
CA SER A 65 -6.34 -1.21 -3.89
C SER A 65 -5.46 -0.07 -3.39
N ASP A 66 -5.75 1.15 -3.84
CA ASP A 66 -5.07 2.37 -3.42
C ASP A 66 -5.14 2.55 -1.90
N GLU A 67 -6.30 2.26 -1.30
CA GLU A 67 -6.51 2.31 0.16
C GLU A 67 -5.64 1.29 0.88
N LYS A 68 -5.56 0.05 0.36
CA LYS A 68 -4.71 -0.99 0.94
C LYS A 68 -3.24 -0.63 0.86
N ILE A 69 -2.78 -0.08 -0.27
CA ILE A 69 -1.38 0.38 -0.43
C ILE A 69 -1.05 1.40 0.66
N MET A 70 -1.91 2.42 0.81
CA MET A 70 -1.67 3.50 1.76
C MET A 70 -1.79 3.05 3.22
N HIS A 71 -2.68 2.10 3.50
CA HIS A 71 -2.79 1.49 4.81
C HIS A 71 -1.55 0.67 5.18
N VAL A 72 -1.07 -0.19 4.29
CA VAL A 72 0.17 -0.94 4.54
C VAL A 72 1.36 -0.01 4.76
N ILE A 73 1.45 1.09 3.99
CA ILE A 73 2.50 2.10 4.19
C ILE A 73 2.36 2.78 5.56
N SER A 74 1.14 3.11 5.99
CA SER A 74 0.85 3.74 7.28
C SER A 74 1.16 2.82 8.46
N ASP A 75 0.80 1.53 8.36
CA ASP A 75 1.14 0.50 9.33
C ASP A 75 2.66 0.41 9.51
N ILE A 76 3.40 0.26 8.41
CA ILE A 76 4.87 0.13 8.45
C ILE A 76 5.52 1.41 8.99
N ALA A 77 4.99 2.58 8.65
CA ALA A 77 5.48 3.85 9.13
C ALA A 77 5.37 3.98 10.66
N THR A 78 4.34 3.37 11.27
CA THR A 78 4.00 3.52 12.69
C THR A 78 4.35 2.31 13.56
N ASP A 79 4.61 1.14 12.98
CA ASP A 79 4.95 -0.07 13.75
C ASP A 79 6.33 0.09 14.44
N PRO A 80 6.38 0.02 15.79
CA PRO A 80 7.63 0.11 16.54
C PRO A 80 8.55 -1.10 16.36
N ASN A 81 8.04 -2.23 15.86
CA ASN A 81 8.79 -3.46 15.66
C ASN A 81 9.42 -3.57 14.27
N VAL A 82 9.08 -2.67 13.36
CA VAL A 82 9.65 -2.65 12.01
C VAL A 82 11.10 -2.19 12.05
N SER A 83 11.96 -2.89 11.31
CA SER A 83 13.36 -2.53 11.13
C SER A 83 13.49 -1.16 10.46
N ARG A 84 14.24 -0.26 11.10
CA ARG A 84 14.47 1.12 10.64
C ARG A 84 15.96 1.37 10.47
N LYS A 85 16.31 2.11 9.42
CA LYS A 85 17.69 2.55 9.16
C LYS A 85 17.73 4.02 8.72
N ALA A 86 18.87 4.66 8.93
CA ALA A 86 19.09 6.02 8.46
C ALA A 86 19.07 6.08 6.92
N GLY A 87 18.33 7.04 6.40
CA GLY A 87 18.29 7.42 4.99
C GLY A 87 19.03 8.73 4.74
N ARG A 88 19.06 9.17 3.47
CA ARG A 88 19.70 10.42 3.07
C ARG A 88 18.90 11.64 3.56
N GLY A 89 19.61 12.64 4.06
CA GLY A 89 19.01 13.93 4.44
C GLY A 89 18.22 13.90 5.75
N GLY A 90 18.61 13.05 6.71
CA GLY A 90 17.92 12.92 7.99
C GLY A 90 16.63 12.09 7.94
N ARG A 91 16.36 11.44 6.81
CA ARG A 91 15.20 10.56 6.63
C ARG A 91 15.37 9.23 7.36
N THR A 92 14.25 8.60 7.68
CA THR A 92 14.21 7.23 8.16
C THR A 92 13.65 6.32 7.08
N ILE A 93 14.25 5.14 6.93
CA ILE A 93 13.78 4.09 6.03
C ILE A 93 13.28 2.93 6.88
N ALA A 94 12.00 2.60 6.76
CA ALA A 94 11.36 1.45 7.38
C ALA A 94 11.07 0.38 6.31
N GLU A 95 11.28 -0.89 6.62
CA GLU A 95 11.05 -2.00 5.68
C GLU A 95 10.34 -3.17 6.36
N ALA A 96 9.25 -3.65 5.75
CA ALA A 96 8.54 -4.83 6.22
C ALA A 96 7.95 -5.63 5.05
N VAL A 97 7.71 -6.93 5.30
CA VAL A 97 7.05 -7.82 4.34
C VAL A 97 5.56 -7.91 4.66
N LYS A 98 4.71 -7.62 3.68
CA LYS A 98 3.26 -7.79 3.76
C LYS A 98 2.79 -8.61 2.56
N GLU A 99 2.14 -9.74 2.81
CA GLU A 99 1.67 -10.67 1.77
C GLU A 99 2.76 -11.07 0.75
N GLY A 100 3.99 -11.26 1.24
CA GLY A 100 5.13 -11.62 0.38
C GLY A 100 5.78 -10.44 -0.36
N ILE A 101 5.26 -9.21 -0.22
CA ILE A 101 5.84 -8.00 -0.80
C ILE A 101 6.66 -7.27 0.25
N ASN A 102 7.96 -7.05 -0.04
CA ASN A 102 8.83 -6.23 0.81
C ASN A 102 8.59 -4.75 0.47
N VAL A 103 7.92 -4.04 1.37
CA VAL A 103 7.56 -2.64 1.22
C VAL A 103 8.57 -1.78 1.96
N ARG A 104 9.16 -0.82 1.25
CA ARG A 104 10.02 0.22 1.83
C ARG A 104 9.23 1.50 1.98
N VAL A 105 9.25 2.06 3.17
CA VAL A 105 8.65 3.36 3.50
C VAL A 105 9.75 4.34 3.88
N ILE A 106 9.65 5.56 3.38
CA ILE A 106 10.59 6.64 3.65
C ILE A 106 9.85 7.74 4.40
N GLN A 107 10.37 8.13 5.57
CA GLN A 107 9.81 9.20 6.40
C GLN A 107 10.81 10.35 6.55
N GLU A 108 10.31 11.59 6.62
CA GLU A 108 11.09 12.73 7.11
C GLU A 108 11.34 12.60 8.63
N SER A 109 12.21 13.45 9.17
CA SER A 109 12.55 13.46 10.60
C SER A 109 11.36 13.81 11.51
N ASN A 110 10.34 14.49 10.98
CA ASN A 110 9.09 14.81 11.70
C ASN A 110 8.04 13.68 11.64
N GLY A 111 8.35 12.55 10.99
CA GLY A 111 7.44 11.41 10.84
C GLY A 111 6.61 11.40 9.56
N ASP A 112 6.63 12.48 8.76
CA ASP A 112 5.87 12.56 7.51
C ASP A 112 6.28 11.47 6.52
N ILE A 113 5.30 10.75 5.97
CA ILE A 113 5.53 9.74 4.94
C ILE A 113 5.85 10.45 3.61
N VAL A 114 7.07 10.26 3.11
CA VAL A 114 7.57 10.85 1.86
C VAL A 114 7.24 9.98 0.66
N SER A 115 7.44 8.67 0.81
CA SER A 115 7.26 7.69 -0.25
C SER A 115 7.11 6.28 0.34
N GLY A 116 6.50 5.39 -0.43
CA GLY A 116 6.37 3.96 -0.12
C GLY A 116 6.33 3.16 -1.42
N PHE A 117 7.12 2.08 -1.50
CA PHE A 117 7.19 1.27 -2.72
C PHE A 117 7.68 -0.16 -2.46
N PRO A 118 7.30 -1.12 -3.31
CA PRO A 118 7.78 -2.49 -3.20
C PRO A 118 9.21 -2.62 -3.73
N THR A 119 10.01 -3.49 -3.11
CA THR A 119 11.45 -3.62 -3.41
C THR A 119 11.85 -5.00 -3.93
N ASN A 120 10.98 -6.00 -3.83
CA ASN A 120 11.20 -7.37 -4.27
C ASN A 120 10.32 -7.78 -5.46
N VAL A 121 9.92 -6.80 -6.27
CA VAL A 121 9.15 -7.00 -7.51
C VAL A 121 9.95 -6.45 -8.71
N PRO A 122 9.69 -6.94 -9.93
CA PRO A 122 10.30 -6.39 -11.13
C PRO A 122 10.07 -4.88 -11.25
N ARG A 123 11.05 -4.19 -11.84
CA ARG A 123 10.91 -2.78 -12.21
C ARG A 123 10.47 -2.66 -13.64
N ASN A 124 9.71 -1.61 -13.92
CA ASN A 124 9.34 -1.21 -15.26
C ASN A 124 10.59 -0.97 -16.12
N PRO A 125 10.57 -1.34 -17.42
CA PRO A 125 11.62 -1.06 -18.37
C PRO A 125 12.01 0.43 -18.37
N LYS A 126 13.27 0.72 -18.68
CA LYS A 126 13.77 2.09 -18.88
C LYS A 126 13.69 2.50 -20.34
#